data_AF-E3J3I0-F1
#
_entry.id   AF-E3J3I0-F1
#
_cell.length_a   1.000
_cell.length_b   1.000
_cell.length_c   1.000
_cell.angle_alpha   90.00
_cell.angle_beta   90.00
_cell.angle_gamma   90.00
#
_symmetry.space_group_name_H-M   'P 1'
#
loop_
_entity.id
_entity.type
_entity.pdbx_description
1 polymer ?
#
loop_
_entity_poly.entity_id
_entity_poly.type
_entity_poly.pdbx_seq_one_letter_code
_entity_poly.pdbx_strand_id
1 'polypeptide(L)' 'MTNGGAVDGPWISCPWCTGTVPLTYFAESDEEPGAQEAVCEACGRRVSFLPPRPPDEPGDQAPSAAA' A
#
# COMPACT_ATOMS: atom_id res chain seq x y z
N MET A 1 3.93 -33.41 -5.67
CA MET A 1 3.41 -33.20 -4.29
C MET A 1 3.82 -31.81 -3.86
N THR A 2 3.09 -30.78 -4.30
CA THR A 2 3.34 -29.37 -3.98
C THR A 2 2.89 -29.11 -2.54
N ASN A 3 3.84 -29.14 -1.61
CA ASN A 3 3.62 -28.83 -0.20
C ASN A 3 4.46 -27.60 0.16
N GLY A 4 3.80 -26.47 0.34
CA GLY A 4 4.41 -25.20 0.71
C GLY A 4 3.29 -24.17 0.72
N GLY A 5 2.65 -24.02 1.89
CA GLY A 5 1.43 -23.23 2.09
C GLY A 5 1.48 -21.91 1.34
N ALA A 6 0.50 -21.73 0.46
CA ALA A 6 0.27 -20.49 -0.25
C ALA A 6 0.21 -19.35 0.77
N VAL A 7 0.92 -18.27 0.50
CA VAL A 7 0.93 -17.10 1.38
C VAL A 7 -0.44 -16.42 1.22
N ASP A 8 -1.42 -16.79 2.03
CA ASP A 8 -2.80 -16.30 2.04
C ASP A 8 -2.89 -14.86 2.57
N GLY A 9 -2.46 -13.87 1.78
CA GLY A 9 -2.58 -12.46 2.16
C GLY A 9 -2.67 -11.53 0.95
N PRO A 10 -3.02 -10.25 1.12
CA PRO A 10 -2.95 -9.31 0.01
C PRO A 10 -1.49 -9.01 -0.35
N TRP A 11 -1.15 -9.10 -1.63
CA TRP A 11 0.18 -8.82 -2.18
C TRP A 11 0.10 -7.96 -3.44
N ILE A 12 1.21 -7.30 -3.77
CA ILE A 12 1.39 -6.58 -5.02
C ILE A 12 2.44 -7.31 -5.86
N SER A 13 2.22 -7.35 -7.17
CA SER A 13 3.21 -7.86 -8.13
C SER A 13 4.26 -6.79 -8.42
N CYS A 14 5.53 -7.13 -8.21
CA CYS A 14 6.65 -6.29 -8.60
C CYS A 14 6.64 -6.09 -10.13
N PRO A 15 6.59 -4.84 -10.64
CA PRO A 15 6.44 -4.58 -12.07
C PRO A 15 7.71 -4.94 -12.89
N TRP A 16 8.82 -5.22 -12.22
CA TRP A 16 10.10 -5.51 -12.87
C TRP A 16 10.41 -6.99 -13.00
N CYS A 17 10.14 -7.78 -11.96
CA CYS A 17 10.46 -9.21 -11.93
C CYS A 17 9.23 -10.10 -11.79
N THR A 18 8.02 -9.52 -11.67
CA THR A 18 6.78 -10.25 -11.38
C THR A 18 6.79 -10.98 -10.02
N GLY A 19 7.76 -10.66 -9.16
CA GLY A 19 7.85 -11.20 -7.81
C GLY A 19 6.72 -10.70 -6.91
N THR A 20 6.28 -11.55 -5.99
CA THR A 20 5.23 -11.23 -5.03
C THR A 20 5.79 -10.41 -3.88
N VAL A 21 5.20 -9.26 -3.58
CA VAL A 21 5.55 -8.41 -2.44
C VAL A 21 4.36 -8.33 -1.48
N PRO A 22 4.46 -8.93 -0.28
CA PRO A 22 3.39 -8.87 0.72
C PRO A 22 3.10 -7.43 1.15
N LEU A 23 1.81 -7.07 1.31
CA LEU A 23 1.45 -5.72 1.78
C LEU A 23 2.04 -5.38 3.16
N THR A 24 2.31 -6.37 4.01
CA THR A 24 2.94 -6.18 5.32
C THR A 24 4.37 -5.65 5.27
N TYR A 25 5.02 -5.69 4.11
CA TYR A 25 6.37 -5.14 3.92
C TYR A 25 6.36 -3.67 3.49
N PHE A 26 5.18 -3.14 3.17
CA PHE A 26 5.04 -1.74 2.79
C PHE A 26 4.96 -0.86 4.03
N ALA A 27 5.81 0.15 4.08
CA ALA A 27 5.81 1.21 5.08
C ALA A 27 5.41 2.53 4.43
N GLU A 28 5.04 3.53 5.23
CA GLU A 28 4.78 4.88 4.71
C GLU A 28 6.01 5.43 4.00
N SER A 29 5.79 6.01 2.82
CA SER A 29 6.82 6.68 2.05
C SER A 29 7.15 8.04 2.67
N ASP A 30 8.44 8.31 2.81
CA ASP A 30 8.96 9.62 3.22
C ASP A 30 8.87 10.64 2.07
N GLU A 31 8.96 10.15 0.82
CA GLU A 31 8.99 10.98 -0.39
C GLU A 31 7.60 11.50 -0.80
N GLU A 32 6.57 10.66 -0.69
CA GLU A 32 5.19 11.00 -1.06
C GLU A 32 4.23 10.73 0.11
N PRO A 33 3.57 11.77 0.66
CA PRO A 33 2.70 11.61 1.81
C PRO A 33 1.48 10.74 1.47
N GLY A 34 1.31 9.66 2.24
CA GLY A 34 0.25 8.68 2.06
C GLY A 34 0.56 7.58 1.05
N ALA A 35 1.67 7.65 0.32
CA ALA A 35 2.17 6.51 -0.44
C ALA A 35 2.78 5.46 0.51
N GLN A 36 2.76 4.21 0.08
CA GLN A 36 3.44 3.14 0.79
C GLN A 36 4.51 2.51 -0.12
N GLU A 37 5.66 2.18 0.46
CA GLU A 37 6.81 1.59 -0.25
C GLU A 37 7.36 0.34 0.43
N ALA A 38 7.81 -0.61 -0.39
CA ALA A 38 8.50 -1.82 0.04
C ALA A 38 9.64 -2.15 -0.92
N VAL A 39 10.64 -2.90 -0.45
CA VAL A 39 11.67 -3.48 -1.32
C VAL A 39 11.23 -4.88 -1.77
N CYS A 40 11.27 -5.14 -3.06
CA CYS A 40 11.04 -6.47 -3.60
C CYS A 40 12.25 -7.36 -3.31
N GLU A 41 12.12 -8.33 -2.41
CA GLU A 41 13.17 -9.28 -2.04
C GLU A 41 13.71 -10.10 -3.24
N ALA A 42 12.92 -10.24 -4.31
CA ALA A 42 13.31 -11.02 -5.49
C ALA A 42 14.29 -10.28 -6.42
N CYS A 43 14.19 -8.95 -6.54
CA CYS A 43 15.05 -8.18 -7.46
C CYS A 43 15.69 -6.93 -6.84
N GLY A 44 15.47 -6.69 -5.54
CA GLY A 44 16.00 -5.56 -4.78
C GLY A 44 15.47 -4.20 -5.21
N ARG A 45 14.39 -4.14 -5.99
CA ARG A 45 13.81 -2.86 -6.45
C ARG A 45 12.71 -2.40 -5.52
N ARG A 46 12.67 -1.08 -5.27
CA ARG A 46 11.62 -0.44 -4.48
C ARG A 46 10.32 -0.39 -5.29
N VAL A 47 9.25 -0.94 -4.73
CA VAL A 47 7.88 -0.87 -5.24
C VAL A 47 7.12 0.13 -4.36
N SER A 48 6.44 1.08 -4.97
CA SER A 48 5.54 2.00 -4.26
C SER A 48 4.12 1.88 -4.81
N PHE A 49 3.13 2.12 -3.96
CA PHE A 49 1.75 2.31 -4.38
C PHE A 49 1.06 3.33 -3.49
N LEU A 50 0.07 4.02 -4.06
CA LEU A 50 -0.80 4.91 -3.30
C LEU A 50 -2.08 4.14 -2.96
N PRO A 51 -2.32 3.77 -1.69
CA PRO A 51 -3.61 3.20 -1.30
C PRO A 51 -4.72 4.20 -1.66
N PRO A 52 -5.91 3.71 -2.08
CA PRO A 52 -7.04 4.59 -2.27
C PRO A 52 -7.29 5.34 -0.96
N ARG A 53 -7.43 6.66 -1.04
CA ARG A 53 -7.80 7.43 0.15
C ARG A 53 -9.09 6.82 0.71
N PRO A 54 -9.19 6.61 2.04
CA PRO A 54 -10.47 6.26 2.62
C PRO A 54 -11.49 7.30 2.15
N PRO A 55 -12.74 6.91 1.87
CA PRO A 55 -13.76 7.89 1.53
C PRO A 55 -13.75 8.94 2.62
N ASP A 56 -13.49 10.19 2.25
CA ASP A 56 -13.65 11.35 3.12
C ASP A 56 -15.07 11.22 3.71
N GLU A 57 -15.18 10.90 5.00
CA GLU A 57 -16.49 10.89 5.64
C GLU A 57 -17.02 12.32 5.50
N PRO A 58 -18.12 12.59 4.77
CA PRO A 58 -18.65 13.94 4.68
C PRO A 58 -19.29 14.28 6.02
N GLY A 59 -18.48 14.82 6.94
CA GLY A 59 -18.85 14.95 8.35
C GLY A 59 -18.33 16.18 9.08
N ASP A 60 -17.56 17.07 8.45
CA ASP A 60 -17.22 18.39 9.03
C ASP A 60 -17.70 19.52 8.11
N GLN A 61 -19.01 19.56 7.90
CA GLN A 61 -19.68 20.79 7.55
C GLN A 61 -19.74 21.62 8.84
N ALA A 62 -18.65 22.33 9.14
CA ALA A 62 -18.61 23.32 10.21
C ALA A 62 -19.90 24.16 10.16
N PRO A 63 -20.66 24.27 11.25
CA PRO A 63 -21.87 25.09 11.21
C PRO A 63 -21.47 26.52 10.87
N SER A 64 -22.09 27.08 9.83
CA SER A 64 -22.12 28.52 9.62
C SER A 64 -22.61 29.21 10.89
N ALA A 65 -21.69 29.60 11.75
CA ALA A 65 -21.96 30.55 12.81
C ALA A 65 -21.78 31.95 12.21
N ALA A 66 -22.90 32.54 11.83
CA ALA A 66 -23.04 33.97 11.67
C ALA A 66 -22.62 34.67 12.98
N ALA A 67 -21.82 35.71 12.87
CA ALA A 67 -21.74 36.82 13.83
C ALA A 67 -21.31 38.09 13.07
#